data_AF-A0AAW5WH97-F1
#
_entry.id   AF-A0AAW5WH97-F1
#
_cell.length_a   1.000
_cell.length_b   1.000
_cell.length_c   1.000
_cell.angle_alpha   90.00
_cell.angle_beta   90.00
_cell.angle_gamma   90.00
#
_symmetry.space_group_name_H-M   'P 1'
#
loop_
_entity.id
_entity.type
_entity.pdbx_description
1 polymer ?
#
loop_
_entity_poly.entity_id
_entity_poly.type
_entity_poly.pdbx_seq_one_letter_code
_entity_poly.pdbx_strand_id
1 'polypeptide(L)'
;MEKLIAYKRMPLWNKQTMPEAVQQKHNTKVGTWGKITVLKGALKFIELTEDGEVLVEHLFEAGADNPMAQPQAWHRVEAATDDVEWYLEFYCKPEDYFPKKYHTNPVHSEVLEAMQTVKPGRALDLGCGQGRNSLFLAQNGFDVTAVDQNELSLEILQSIVEQEDLDMPVGLYDINSASVSQDYDFIVSTVVLMFLQADRIPAIIQNMQEHTTVGGYNLIVCAMDTEDYPCSVNFPFTFKEGELADYYKDWELVKYNENPGHLHRRDENGNRIQLRFATMLAKKVK
;
A
#
# COMPACT_ATOMS: atom_id res chain seq x y z
N MET A 1 17.59 -3.16 12.00
CA MET A 1 17.44 -1.94 11.19
C MET A 1 16.16 -2.07 10.39
N GLU A 2 15.29 -1.08 10.41
CA GLU A 2 14.12 -1.07 9.52
C GLU A 2 14.60 -1.08 8.06
N LYS A 3 14.03 -1.96 7.23
CA LYS A 3 14.34 -2.03 5.80
C LYS A 3 13.72 -0.80 5.12
N LEU A 4 14.53 0.09 4.58
CA LEU A 4 14.09 1.26 3.83
C LEU A 4 14.44 1.10 2.35
N ILE A 5 13.59 1.61 1.47
CA ILE A 5 13.80 1.58 0.01
C ILE A 5 13.67 2.97 -0.61
N ALA A 6 14.54 3.27 -1.57
CA ALA A 6 14.56 4.55 -2.28
C ALA A 6 13.40 4.59 -3.29
N TYR A 7 12.55 5.61 -3.22
CA TYR A 7 11.42 5.78 -4.13
C TYR A 7 11.56 6.98 -5.07
N LYS A 8 12.50 7.89 -4.78
CA LYS A 8 12.78 9.06 -5.61
C LYS A 8 14.21 9.52 -5.44
N ARG A 9 14.87 9.83 -6.55
CA ARG A 9 16.18 10.48 -6.58
C ARG A 9 16.08 11.84 -7.25
N MET A 10 16.66 12.85 -6.63
CA MET A 10 16.78 14.18 -7.21
C MET A 10 17.99 14.24 -8.16
N PRO A 11 17.98 15.16 -9.14
CA PRO A 11 19.14 15.40 -9.99
C PRO A 11 20.40 15.75 -9.19
N LEU A 12 21.55 15.65 -9.86
CA LEU A 12 22.80 16.17 -9.30
C LEU A 12 22.71 17.69 -9.19
N TRP A 13 23.03 18.21 -8.00
CA TRP A 13 23.10 19.63 -7.70
C TRP A 13 24.52 20.05 -7.36
N ASN A 14 24.81 21.31 -7.66
CA ASN A 14 26.01 22.01 -7.21
C ASN A 14 25.63 23.27 -6.44
N LYS A 15 26.61 24.08 -6.05
CA LYS A 15 26.38 25.31 -5.31
C LYS A 15 25.39 26.26 -5.99
N GLN A 16 25.39 26.33 -7.32
CA GLN A 16 24.55 27.25 -8.09
C GLN A 16 23.19 26.66 -8.46
N THR A 17 23.08 25.33 -8.59
CA THR A 17 21.85 24.67 -9.07
C THR A 17 21.02 24.06 -7.96
N MET A 18 21.51 23.97 -6.72
CA MET A 18 20.71 23.44 -5.62
C MET A 18 19.49 24.34 -5.37
N PRO A 19 18.26 23.78 -5.25
CA PRO A 19 17.06 24.57 -5.07
C PRO A 19 17.08 25.42 -3.80
N GLU A 20 16.48 26.61 -3.84
CA GLU A 20 16.33 27.45 -2.64
C GLU A 20 15.53 26.75 -1.53
N ALA A 21 14.54 25.93 -1.90
CA ALA A 21 13.69 25.21 -0.95
C ALA A 21 14.47 24.28 0.00
N VAL A 22 15.60 23.71 -0.42
CA VAL A 22 16.43 22.86 0.45
C VAL A 22 17.42 23.68 1.30
N GLN A 23 17.67 24.94 0.92
CA GLN A 23 18.55 25.86 1.63
C GLN A 23 17.84 26.60 2.76
N GLN A 24 16.51 26.65 2.72
CA GLN A 24 15.64 27.19 3.77
C GLN A 24 15.16 26.09 4.72
N LYS A 25 14.63 26.49 5.89
CA LYS A 25 14.05 25.56 6.87
C LYS A 25 12.91 24.76 6.23
N HIS A 26 13.08 23.44 6.18
CA HIS A 26 12.08 22.51 5.69
C HIS A 26 12.19 21.17 6.42
N ASN A 27 11.24 20.27 6.15
CA ASN A 27 11.32 18.88 6.59
C ASN A 27 10.73 17.96 5.53
N THR A 28 10.96 16.66 5.70
CA THR A 28 10.31 15.63 4.89
C THR A 28 8.97 15.24 5.50
N LYS A 29 8.02 14.79 4.65
CA LYS A 29 6.73 14.25 5.10
C LYS A 29 6.90 13.04 6.03
N VAL A 30 5.86 12.72 6.79
CA VAL A 30 5.78 11.49 7.59
C VAL A 30 6.14 10.26 6.73
N GLY A 31 6.96 9.37 7.28
CA GLY A 31 7.43 8.15 6.61
C GLY A 31 8.42 8.39 5.46
N THR A 32 9.00 9.58 5.32
CA THR A 32 10.03 9.88 4.31
C THR A 32 11.37 10.22 4.97
N TRP A 33 12.38 9.42 4.70
CA TRP A 33 13.78 9.69 5.06
C TRP A 33 14.51 10.33 3.88
N GLY A 34 15.42 11.26 4.14
CA GLY A 34 16.27 11.87 3.11
C GLY A 34 17.71 11.40 3.25
N LYS A 35 18.29 10.80 2.22
CA LYS A 35 19.73 10.45 2.16
C LYS A 35 20.46 11.43 1.26
N ILE A 36 21.41 12.16 1.83
CA ILE A 36 22.30 13.06 1.10
C ILE A 36 23.59 12.32 0.77
N THR A 37 23.95 12.31 -0.51
CA THR A 37 25.22 11.78 -1.00
C THR A 37 26.01 12.90 -1.63
N VAL A 38 27.18 13.20 -1.06
CA VAL A 38 28.14 14.16 -1.62
C VAL A 38 29.14 13.39 -2.47
N LEU A 39 29.30 13.80 -3.72
CA LEU A 39 30.22 13.21 -4.69
C LEU A 39 31.53 13.97 -4.78
N LYS A 40 31.50 15.29 -4.53
CA LYS A 40 32.65 16.18 -4.56
C LYS A 40 32.46 17.31 -3.55
N GLY A 41 33.56 17.82 -2.99
CA GLY A 41 33.54 18.91 -2.04
C GLY A 41 32.88 18.53 -0.71
N ALA A 42 32.21 19.51 -0.09
CA ALA A 42 31.45 19.29 1.13
C ALA A 42 30.15 20.10 1.19
N LEU A 43 29.14 19.54 1.85
CA LEU A 43 27.85 20.14 2.12
C LEU A 43 27.66 20.26 3.64
N LYS A 44 27.17 21.40 4.11
CA LYS A 44 26.75 21.56 5.50
C LYS A 44 25.29 21.15 5.62
N PHE A 45 24.98 20.26 6.56
CA PHE A 45 23.63 19.88 6.94
C PHE A 45 23.33 20.43 8.33
N ILE A 46 22.26 21.21 8.46
CA ILE A 46 21.95 21.98 9.66
C ILE A 46 20.60 21.50 10.18
N GLU A 47 20.60 20.87 11.35
CA GLU A 47 19.38 20.50 12.06
C GLU A 47 18.83 21.70 12.83
N LEU A 48 17.51 21.83 12.83
CA LEU A 48 16.81 22.98 13.35
C LEU A 48 15.70 22.56 14.31
N THR A 49 15.35 23.47 15.23
CA THR A 49 14.06 23.40 15.92
C THR A 49 12.91 23.79 15.00
N GLU A 50 11.68 23.55 15.44
CA GLU A 50 10.48 24.05 14.74
C GLU A 50 10.47 25.57 14.61
N ASP A 51 11.04 26.30 15.58
CA ASP A 51 11.18 27.76 15.54
C ASP A 51 12.33 28.23 14.62
N GLY A 52 13.19 27.31 14.18
CA GLY A 52 14.31 27.59 13.27
C GLY A 52 15.64 27.88 13.96
N GLU A 53 15.77 27.58 15.24
CA GLU A 53 17.05 27.65 15.96
C GLU A 53 17.95 26.49 15.55
N VAL A 54 19.24 26.73 15.42
CA VAL A 54 20.22 25.70 15.06
C VAL A 54 20.44 24.76 16.24
N LEU A 55 20.18 23.46 16.03
CA LEU A 55 20.44 22.41 17.00
C LEU A 55 21.86 21.85 16.84
N VAL A 56 22.21 21.44 15.63
CA VAL A 56 23.52 20.86 15.30
C VAL A 56 23.85 21.10 13.84
N GLU A 57 25.14 21.29 13.55
CA GLU A 57 25.68 21.37 12.20
C GLU A 57 26.58 20.17 11.93
N HIS A 58 26.34 19.52 10.79
CA HIS A 58 27.15 18.42 10.30
C HIS A 58 27.84 18.83 9.00
N LEU A 59 29.07 18.39 8.82
CA LEU A 59 29.79 18.52 7.55
C LEU A 59 29.77 17.17 6.84
N PHE A 60 29.08 17.11 5.70
CA PHE A 60 29.01 15.93 4.84
C PHE A 60 30.05 16.07 3.74
N GLU A 61 31.06 15.22 3.77
CA GLU A 61 32.17 15.22 2.82
C GLU A 61 32.00 14.15 1.73
N ALA A 62 32.63 14.38 0.58
CA ALA A 62 32.61 13.42 -0.52
C ALA A 62 33.08 12.02 -0.10
N GLY A 63 32.27 11.00 -0.39
CA GLY A 63 32.56 9.60 -0.05
C GLY A 63 32.29 9.19 1.40
N ALA A 64 31.85 10.11 2.26
CA ALA A 64 31.40 9.78 3.62
C ALA A 64 30.00 9.15 3.60
N ASP A 65 29.73 8.22 4.53
CA ASP A 65 28.38 7.73 4.79
C ASP A 65 27.68 8.69 5.76
N ASN A 66 26.76 9.49 5.22
CA ASN A 66 26.07 10.53 5.96
C ASN A 66 24.78 9.98 6.60
N PRO A 67 24.42 10.42 7.81
CA PRO A 67 23.15 10.06 8.43
C PRO A 67 21.97 10.53 7.56
N MET A 68 20.89 9.76 7.57
CA MET A 68 19.65 10.15 6.92
C MET A 68 18.91 11.21 7.74
N ALA A 69 18.39 12.23 7.05
CA ALA A 69 17.39 13.14 7.60
C ALA A 69 16.13 12.36 7.97
N GLN A 70 15.70 12.47 9.24
CA GLN A 70 14.55 11.76 9.76
C GLN A 70 13.23 12.41 9.31
N PRO A 71 12.13 11.64 9.17
CA PRO A 71 10.81 12.18 8.88
C PRO A 71 10.43 13.30 9.84
N GLN A 72 9.89 14.39 9.31
CA GLN A 72 9.44 15.57 10.08
C GLN A 72 10.54 16.34 10.85
N ALA A 73 11.81 15.91 10.79
CA ALA A 73 12.91 16.65 11.40
C ALA A 73 13.23 17.91 10.57
N TRP A 74 13.20 19.08 11.22
CA TRP A 74 13.48 20.36 10.59
C TRP A 74 14.98 20.48 10.29
N HIS A 75 15.30 20.83 9.04
CA HIS A 75 16.68 20.99 8.61
C HIS A 75 16.79 21.93 7.40
N ARG A 76 18.03 22.25 7.04
CA ARG A 76 18.39 22.93 5.81
C ARG A 76 19.84 22.57 5.42
N VAL A 77 20.21 22.83 4.17
CA VAL A 77 21.58 22.60 3.68
C VAL A 77 22.24 23.86 3.13
N GLU A 78 23.56 23.90 3.20
CA GLU A 78 24.37 24.96 2.60
C GLU A 78 25.59 24.35 1.91
N ALA A 79 26.05 24.93 0.80
CA ALA A 79 27.35 24.57 0.23
C ALA A 79 28.47 24.94 1.22
N ALA A 80 29.27 23.97 1.66
CA ALA A 80 30.45 24.24 2.45
C ALA A 80 31.68 24.54 1.58
N THR A 81 31.73 23.96 0.36
CA THR A 81 32.74 24.28 -0.66
C THR A 81 32.11 24.74 -1.97
N ASP A 82 32.86 25.50 -2.77
CA ASP A 82 32.38 26.02 -4.06
C ASP A 82 32.19 24.94 -5.12
N ASP A 83 32.95 23.84 -5.01
CA ASP A 83 32.98 22.73 -5.94
C ASP A 83 32.06 21.56 -5.53
N VAL A 84 31.15 21.79 -4.56
CA VAL A 84 30.26 20.74 -4.06
C VAL A 84 29.38 20.18 -5.18
N GLU A 85 29.32 18.86 -5.27
CA GLU A 85 28.39 18.13 -6.14
C GLU A 85 27.71 17.05 -5.30
N TRP A 86 26.38 17.05 -5.26
CA TRP A 86 25.62 16.17 -4.38
C TRP A 86 24.23 15.87 -4.93
N TYR A 87 23.60 14.81 -4.43
CA TYR A 87 22.21 14.51 -4.74
C TYR A 87 21.47 14.04 -3.48
N LEU A 88 20.14 14.13 -3.54
CA LEU A 88 19.22 13.68 -2.50
C LEU A 88 18.39 12.51 -2.99
N GLU A 89 18.34 11.45 -2.19
CA GLU A 89 17.41 10.33 -2.37
C GLU A 89 16.39 10.32 -1.24
N PHE A 90 15.14 10.03 -1.59
CA PHE A 90 14.07 9.84 -0.62
C PHE A 90 13.79 8.35 -0.43
N TYR A 91 13.77 7.94 0.82
CA TYR A 91 13.53 6.58 1.26
C TYR A 91 12.23 6.47 2.05
N CYS A 92 11.62 5.29 2.02
CA CYS A 92 10.41 4.97 2.78
C CYS A 92 10.39 3.50 3.18
N LYS A 93 9.41 3.11 4.01
CA LYS A 93 9.14 1.70 4.29
C LYS A 93 8.53 1.02 3.04
N PRO A 94 8.72 -0.29 2.83
CA PRO A 94 8.22 -0.99 1.66
C PRO A 94 6.72 -0.77 1.39
N GLU A 95 5.90 -0.81 2.43
CA GLU A 95 4.46 -0.58 2.37
C GLU A 95 4.04 0.80 1.85
N ASP A 96 4.94 1.79 1.92
CA ASP A 96 4.70 3.17 1.49
C ASP A 96 5.24 3.47 0.08
N TYR A 97 5.95 2.53 -0.56
CA TYR A 97 6.67 2.80 -1.81
C TYR A 97 5.77 3.20 -2.96
N PHE A 98 4.79 2.38 -3.32
CA PHE A 98 3.86 2.70 -4.40
C PHE A 98 3.00 3.93 -4.08
N PRO A 99 2.46 4.11 -2.85
CA PRO A 99 1.78 5.34 -2.47
C PRO A 99 2.64 6.60 -2.61
N LYS A 100 3.93 6.55 -2.27
CA LYS A 100 4.83 7.71 -2.35
C LYS A 100 5.33 7.98 -3.76
N LYS A 101 5.57 6.94 -4.57
CA LYS A 101 6.12 7.06 -5.92
C LYS A 101 5.03 7.33 -6.98
N TYR A 102 3.90 6.64 -6.88
CA TYR A 102 2.83 6.63 -7.88
C TYR A 102 1.51 7.22 -7.38
N HIS A 103 1.45 7.68 -6.12
CA HIS A 103 0.23 8.24 -5.53
C HIS A 103 -0.95 7.25 -5.49
N THR A 104 -0.67 5.95 -5.41
CA THR A 104 -1.69 4.95 -5.15
C THR A 104 -2.29 5.13 -3.75
N ASN A 105 -3.48 4.55 -3.53
CA ASN A 105 -4.00 4.41 -2.18
C ASN A 105 -3.03 3.57 -1.31
N PRO A 106 -2.97 3.81 0.02
CA PRO A 106 -2.22 2.96 0.94
C PRO A 106 -2.71 1.51 0.87
N VAL A 107 -1.76 0.57 1.01
CA VAL A 107 -2.03 -0.87 1.13
C VAL A 107 -3.06 -1.09 2.24
N HIS A 108 -4.00 -2.02 2.02
CA HIS A 108 -4.98 -2.33 3.06
C HIS A 108 -4.28 -2.89 4.31
N SER A 109 -4.62 -2.41 5.50
CA SER A 109 -3.96 -2.83 6.75
C SER A 109 -4.01 -4.34 6.98
N GLU A 110 -5.13 -4.97 6.61
CA GLU A 110 -5.30 -6.43 6.70
C GLU A 110 -4.36 -7.21 5.76
N VAL A 111 -3.94 -6.62 4.64
CA VAL A 111 -2.91 -7.22 3.77
C VAL A 111 -1.55 -7.13 4.46
N LEU A 112 -1.22 -5.99 5.08
CA LEU A 112 0.03 -5.83 5.86
C LEU A 112 0.10 -6.80 7.04
N GLU A 113 -1.03 -7.04 7.71
CA GLU A 113 -1.11 -8.01 8.81
C GLU A 113 -1.00 -9.46 8.31
N ALA A 114 -1.65 -9.79 7.19
CA ALA A 114 -1.57 -11.12 6.58
C ALA A 114 -0.13 -11.52 6.23
N MET A 115 0.74 -10.57 5.85
CA MET A 115 2.16 -10.81 5.58
C MET A 115 2.94 -11.40 6.76
N GLN A 116 2.44 -11.30 7.99
CA GLN A 116 3.07 -11.92 9.16
C GLN A 116 2.87 -13.44 9.21
N THR A 117 1.87 -13.94 8.47
CA THR A 117 1.45 -15.35 8.50
C THR A 117 1.55 -16.02 7.13
N VAL A 118 1.10 -15.33 6.08
CA VAL A 118 1.05 -15.84 4.70
C VAL A 118 2.43 -15.69 4.07
N LYS A 119 3.00 -16.80 3.61
CA LYS A 119 4.29 -16.81 2.92
C LYS A 119 4.09 -16.53 1.43
N PRO A 120 5.10 -15.98 0.72
CA PRO A 120 5.03 -15.80 -0.71
C PRO A 120 4.70 -17.10 -1.45
N GLY A 121 3.80 -16.99 -2.41
CA GLY A 121 3.28 -18.05 -3.27
C GLY A 121 2.48 -17.42 -4.41
N ARG A 122 1.64 -18.21 -5.07
CA ARG A 122 0.76 -17.68 -6.12
C ARG A 122 -0.41 -16.93 -5.49
N ALA A 123 -0.60 -15.67 -5.87
CA ALA A 123 -1.65 -14.82 -5.33
C ALA A 123 -2.60 -14.31 -6.42
N LEU A 124 -3.89 -14.18 -6.06
CA LEU A 124 -4.91 -13.53 -6.87
C LEU A 124 -5.44 -12.31 -6.12
N ASP A 125 -5.31 -11.13 -6.72
CA ASP A 125 -5.99 -9.92 -6.26
C ASP A 125 -7.31 -9.76 -7.04
N LEU A 126 -8.40 -10.23 -6.44
CA LEU A 126 -9.72 -10.35 -7.03
C LEU A 126 -10.51 -9.04 -6.83
N GLY A 127 -10.44 -8.16 -7.83
CA GLY A 127 -10.94 -6.78 -7.77
C GLY A 127 -9.84 -5.82 -7.33
N CYS A 128 -8.73 -5.81 -8.08
CA CYS A 128 -7.51 -5.12 -7.67
C CYS A 128 -7.61 -3.59 -7.72
N GLY A 129 -8.58 -3.02 -8.43
CA GLY A 129 -8.63 -1.60 -8.75
C GLY A 129 -7.32 -1.13 -9.38
N GLN A 130 -6.71 -0.09 -8.82
CA GLN A 130 -5.39 0.42 -9.25
C GLN A 130 -4.20 -0.38 -8.66
N GLY A 131 -4.45 -1.55 -8.06
CA GLY A 131 -3.42 -2.53 -7.69
C GLY A 131 -2.62 -2.23 -6.43
N ARG A 132 -3.14 -1.43 -5.48
CA ARG A 132 -2.42 -1.10 -4.24
C ARG A 132 -1.94 -2.33 -3.46
N ASN A 133 -2.75 -3.40 -3.44
CA ASN A 133 -2.39 -4.65 -2.79
C ASN A 133 -1.53 -5.50 -3.73
N SER A 134 -1.92 -5.63 -5.00
CA SER A 134 -1.18 -6.39 -6.03
C SER A 134 0.30 -6.00 -6.08
N LEU A 135 0.58 -4.69 -6.21
CA LEU A 135 1.93 -4.14 -6.32
C LEU A 135 2.76 -4.43 -5.05
N PHE A 136 2.15 -4.27 -3.88
CA PHE A 136 2.80 -4.55 -2.60
C PHE A 136 3.11 -6.04 -2.43
N LEU A 137 2.18 -6.93 -2.81
CA LEU A 137 2.40 -8.38 -2.75
C LEU A 137 3.52 -8.80 -3.73
N ALA A 138 3.52 -8.29 -4.96
CA ALA A 138 4.57 -8.56 -5.94
C ALA A 138 5.95 -8.09 -5.44
N GLN A 139 6.04 -6.89 -4.86
CA GLN A 139 7.26 -6.37 -4.22
C GLN A 139 7.77 -7.27 -3.07
N ASN A 140 6.89 -8.02 -2.42
CA ASN A 140 7.23 -8.95 -1.35
C ASN A 140 7.37 -10.42 -1.84
N GLY A 141 7.48 -10.63 -3.15
CA GLY A 141 7.86 -11.90 -3.75
C GLY A 141 6.71 -12.85 -4.07
N PHE A 142 5.46 -12.39 -4.00
CA PHE A 142 4.33 -13.16 -4.51
C PHE A 142 4.32 -13.15 -6.04
N ASP A 143 3.87 -14.27 -6.62
CA ASP A 143 3.51 -14.37 -8.03
C ASP A 143 2.05 -13.96 -8.17
N VAL A 144 1.81 -12.70 -8.54
CA VAL A 144 0.49 -12.05 -8.43
C VAL A 144 -0.21 -12.02 -9.78
N THR A 145 -1.45 -12.51 -9.82
CA THR A 145 -2.42 -12.18 -10.86
C THR A 145 -3.36 -11.10 -10.33
N ALA A 146 -3.45 -9.96 -11.01
CA ALA A 146 -4.32 -8.84 -10.63
C ALA A 146 -5.47 -8.70 -11.63
N VAL A 147 -6.72 -8.71 -11.14
CA VAL A 147 -7.89 -8.62 -12.03
C VAL A 147 -8.94 -7.63 -11.53
N ASP A 148 -9.57 -6.92 -12.47
CA ASP A 148 -10.67 -6.00 -12.20
C ASP A 148 -11.59 -5.86 -13.44
N GLN A 149 -12.77 -5.27 -13.28
CA GLN A 149 -13.67 -4.95 -14.40
C GLN A 149 -13.46 -3.53 -14.95
N ASN A 150 -12.72 -2.68 -14.21
CA ASN A 150 -12.50 -1.29 -14.56
C ASN A 150 -11.24 -1.13 -15.42
N GLU A 151 -11.43 -1.03 -16.74
CA GLU A 151 -10.33 -0.88 -17.72
C GLU A 151 -9.38 0.27 -17.39
N LEU A 152 -9.88 1.45 -17.01
CA LEU A 152 -9.04 2.60 -16.65
C LEU A 152 -8.13 2.30 -15.44
N SER A 153 -8.64 1.56 -14.45
CA SER A 153 -7.84 1.18 -13.28
C SER A 153 -6.74 0.18 -13.66
N LEU A 154 -7.05 -0.75 -14.57
CA LEU A 154 -6.09 -1.70 -15.11
C LEU A 154 -5.04 -1.03 -16.00
N GLU A 155 -5.40 -0.04 -16.81
CA GLU A 155 -4.44 0.76 -17.60
C GLU A 155 -3.44 1.49 -16.69
N ILE A 156 -3.93 2.11 -15.61
CA ILE A 156 -3.07 2.75 -14.61
C ILE A 156 -2.13 1.70 -13.98
N LEU A 157 -2.66 0.55 -13.54
CA LEU A 157 -1.87 -0.51 -12.94
C LEU A 157 -0.80 -1.06 -13.90
N GLN A 158 -1.18 -1.34 -15.14
CA GLN A 158 -0.28 -1.83 -16.19
C GLN A 158 0.88 -0.84 -16.44
N SER A 159 0.60 0.46 -16.44
CA SER A 159 1.65 1.49 -16.58
C SER A 159 2.66 1.48 -15.44
N ILE A 160 2.23 1.13 -14.22
CA ILE A 160 3.11 1.00 -13.05
C ILE A 160 3.92 -0.30 -13.13
N VAL A 161 3.26 -1.41 -13.50
CA VAL A 161 3.91 -2.71 -13.72
C VAL A 161 5.06 -2.60 -14.72
N GLU A 162 4.85 -1.91 -15.84
CA GLU A 162 5.88 -1.69 -16.86
C GLU A 162 7.02 -0.79 -16.37
N GLN A 163 6.70 0.27 -15.63
CA GLN A 163 7.73 1.19 -15.09
C GLN A 163 8.59 0.56 -13.99
N GLU A 164 8.06 -0.43 -13.28
CA GLU A 164 8.74 -1.16 -12.22
C GLU A 164 9.35 -2.49 -12.70
N ASP A 165 9.18 -2.84 -13.99
CA ASP A 165 9.66 -4.08 -14.61
C ASP A 165 9.18 -5.33 -13.84
N LEU A 166 7.88 -5.33 -13.49
CA LEU A 166 7.26 -6.44 -12.76
C LEU A 166 6.67 -7.47 -13.72
N ASP A 167 6.95 -8.75 -13.50
CA ASP A 167 6.23 -9.87 -14.12
C ASP A 167 4.94 -10.13 -13.34
N MET A 168 3.90 -9.33 -13.62
CA MET A 168 2.63 -9.39 -12.91
C MET A 168 1.47 -9.33 -13.91
N PRO A 169 0.77 -10.45 -14.20
CA PRO A 169 -0.39 -10.45 -15.07
C PRO A 169 -1.50 -9.52 -14.57
N VAL A 170 -1.93 -8.59 -15.43
CA VAL A 170 -3.06 -7.67 -15.21
C VAL A 170 -4.15 -8.01 -16.22
N GLY A 171 -5.38 -8.29 -15.76
CA GLY A 171 -6.44 -8.80 -16.62
C GLY A 171 -7.83 -8.21 -16.36
N LEU A 172 -8.57 -7.95 -17.44
CA LEU A 172 -9.99 -7.62 -17.38
C LEU A 172 -10.78 -8.86 -16.95
N TYR A 173 -11.59 -8.73 -15.91
CA TYR A 173 -12.35 -9.83 -15.34
C TYR A 173 -13.64 -9.36 -14.65
N ASP A 174 -14.75 -10.00 -14.99
CA ASP A 174 -16.00 -9.86 -14.23
C ASP A 174 -16.05 -10.90 -13.11
N ILE A 175 -15.93 -10.44 -11.87
CA ILE A 175 -15.98 -11.30 -10.68
C ILE A 175 -17.32 -12.04 -10.56
N ASN A 176 -18.43 -11.46 -11.05
CA ASN A 176 -19.74 -12.10 -11.02
C ASN A 176 -19.82 -13.40 -11.84
N SER A 177 -18.87 -13.59 -12.77
CA SER A 177 -18.76 -14.82 -13.56
C SER A 177 -18.39 -16.04 -12.72
N ALA A 178 -17.72 -15.87 -11.56
CA ALA A 178 -17.24 -16.95 -10.70
C ALA A 178 -16.51 -18.05 -11.48
N SER A 179 -15.56 -17.62 -12.31
CA SER A 179 -14.85 -18.43 -13.31
C SER A 179 -13.33 -18.45 -13.14
N VAL A 180 -12.84 -18.21 -11.91
CA VAL A 180 -11.44 -18.48 -11.58
C VAL A 180 -11.16 -19.94 -11.95
N SER A 181 -10.02 -20.18 -12.58
CA SER A 181 -9.68 -21.47 -13.20
C SER A 181 -8.30 -22.00 -12.84
N GLN A 182 -7.49 -21.19 -12.14
CA GLN A 182 -6.17 -21.57 -11.66
C GLN A 182 -6.20 -21.59 -10.13
N ASP A 183 -5.39 -22.45 -9.54
CA ASP A 183 -5.28 -22.53 -8.08
C ASP A 183 -4.26 -21.52 -7.55
N TYR A 184 -4.57 -20.94 -6.40
CA TYR A 184 -3.77 -19.92 -5.73
C TYR A 184 -3.50 -20.30 -4.27
N ASP A 185 -2.33 -19.88 -3.78
CA ASP A 185 -1.96 -20.01 -2.36
C ASP A 185 -2.54 -18.86 -1.52
N PHE A 186 -2.89 -17.74 -2.17
CA PHE A 186 -3.51 -16.60 -1.51
C PHE A 186 -4.50 -15.87 -2.43
N ILE A 187 -5.78 -15.80 -2.06
CA ILE A 187 -6.75 -14.94 -2.76
C ILE A 187 -7.11 -13.77 -1.84
N VAL A 188 -6.93 -12.55 -2.35
CA VAL A 188 -7.30 -11.33 -1.63
C VAL A 188 -8.43 -10.60 -2.35
N SER A 189 -9.43 -10.16 -1.60
CA SER A 189 -10.49 -9.27 -2.09
C SER A 189 -10.90 -8.29 -0.99
N THR A 190 -10.31 -7.10 -1.00
CA THR A 190 -10.55 -6.08 0.03
C THR A 190 -11.38 -4.92 -0.51
N VAL A 191 -12.55 -4.69 0.06
CA VAL A 191 -13.44 -3.55 -0.23
C VAL A 191 -14.03 -3.62 -1.66
N VAL A 192 -14.29 -4.84 -2.14
CA VAL A 192 -14.79 -5.11 -3.50
C VAL A 192 -16.18 -5.75 -3.49
N LEU A 193 -16.41 -6.75 -2.63
CA LEU A 193 -17.62 -7.59 -2.67
C LEU A 193 -18.92 -6.79 -2.59
N MET A 194 -18.90 -5.62 -1.94
CA MET A 194 -20.07 -4.74 -1.85
C MET A 194 -20.55 -4.16 -3.19
N PHE A 195 -19.73 -4.23 -4.25
CA PHE A 195 -20.09 -3.79 -5.60
C PHE A 195 -20.59 -4.93 -6.49
N LEU A 196 -20.62 -6.17 -5.99
CA LEU A 196 -20.98 -7.37 -6.75
C LEU A 196 -22.48 -7.67 -6.65
N GLN A 197 -22.98 -8.49 -7.57
CA GLN A 197 -24.38 -8.92 -7.59
C GLN A 197 -24.64 -9.88 -6.41
N ALA A 198 -25.60 -9.54 -5.54
CA ALA A 198 -25.86 -10.28 -4.31
C ALA A 198 -26.18 -11.78 -4.55
N ASP A 199 -26.91 -12.11 -5.62
CA ASP A 199 -27.26 -13.48 -5.99
C ASP A 199 -26.05 -14.29 -6.50
N ARG A 200 -24.96 -13.62 -6.87
CA ARG A 200 -23.72 -14.24 -7.36
C ARG A 200 -22.71 -14.51 -6.23
N ILE A 201 -22.81 -13.83 -5.09
CA ILE A 201 -21.87 -13.99 -3.96
C ILE A 201 -21.66 -15.46 -3.53
N PRO A 202 -22.69 -16.31 -3.41
CA PRO A 202 -22.47 -17.72 -3.05
C PRO A 202 -21.55 -18.44 -4.05
N ALA A 203 -21.78 -18.25 -5.35
CA ALA A 203 -20.98 -18.87 -6.40
C ALA A 203 -19.55 -18.32 -6.44
N ILE A 204 -19.39 -17.01 -6.22
CA ILE A 204 -18.09 -16.34 -6.19
C ILE A 204 -17.24 -16.88 -5.04
N ILE A 205 -17.81 -16.91 -3.81
CA ILE A 205 -17.11 -17.42 -2.63
C ILE A 205 -16.78 -18.91 -2.80
N GLN A 206 -17.71 -19.71 -3.31
CA GLN A 206 -17.44 -21.12 -3.59
C GLN A 206 -16.29 -21.29 -4.59
N ASN A 207 -16.28 -20.54 -5.69
CA ASN A 207 -15.22 -20.60 -6.69
C ASN A 207 -13.87 -20.16 -6.12
N MET A 208 -13.83 -19.11 -5.29
CA MET A 208 -12.62 -18.73 -4.54
C MET A 208 -12.12 -19.89 -3.66
N GLN A 209 -13.02 -20.53 -2.90
CA GLN A 209 -12.66 -21.64 -2.01
C GLN A 209 -12.15 -22.86 -2.77
N GLU A 210 -12.78 -23.21 -3.90
CA GLU A 210 -12.38 -24.32 -4.77
C GLU A 210 -10.97 -24.11 -5.33
N HIS A 211 -10.65 -22.89 -5.76
CA HIS A 211 -9.36 -22.51 -6.35
C HIS A 211 -8.33 -21.97 -5.35
N THR A 212 -8.55 -22.18 -4.07
CA THR A 212 -7.50 -22.00 -3.06
C THR A 212 -6.86 -23.36 -2.76
N THR A 213 -5.53 -23.42 -2.76
CA THR A 213 -4.79 -24.64 -2.40
C THR A 213 -5.03 -25.04 -0.94
N VAL A 214 -4.93 -26.33 -0.61
CA VAL A 214 -4.94 -26.75 0.79
C VAL A 214 -3.70 -26.17 1.48
N GLY A 215 -3.90 -25.48 2.60
CA GLY A 215 -2.88 -24.69 3.28
C GLY A 215 -2.79 -23.24 2.80
N GLY A 216 -3.45 -22.89 1.69
CA GLY A 216 -3.60 -21.54 1.17
C GLY A 216 -4.64 -20.72 1.95
N TYR A 217 -4.73 -19.43 1.62
CA TYR A 217 -5.46 -18.43 2.40
C TYR A 217 -6.42 -17.62 1.55
N ASN A 218 -7.54 -17.22 2.14
CA ASN A 218 -8.42 -16.18 1.60
C ASN A 218 -8.49 -15.00 2.57
N LEU A 219 -8.27 -13.79 2.06
CA LEU A 219 -8.44 -12.53 2.79
C LEU A 219 -9.59 -11.74 2.19
N ILE A 220 -10.65 -11.52 2.97
CA ILE A 220 -11.82 -10.74 2.57
C ILE A 220 -12.03 -9.60 3.55
N VAL A 221 -12.29 -8.40 3.02
CA VAL A 221 -12.80 -7.26 3.78
C VAL A 221 -13.99 -6.70 3.02
N CYS A 222 -15.17 -6.66 3.63
CA CYS A 222 -16.38 -6.18 2.96
C CYS A 222 -17.29 -5.43 3.93
N ALA A 223 -18.00 -4.41 3.42
CA ALA A 223 -18.99 -3.70 4.19
C ALA A 223 -20.15 -4.63 4.61
N MET A 224 -20.74 -4.30 5.76
CA MET A 224 -21.88 -4.99 6.33
C MET A 224 -23.09 -4.07 6.43
N ASP A 225 -24.27 -4.68 6.56
CA ASP A 225 -25.51 -4.03 6.93
C ASP A 225 -26.06 -4.69 8.21
N THR A 226 -26.10 -3.93 9.30
CA THR A 226 -26.38 -4.42 10.66
C THR A 226 -27.32 -3.48 11.39
N GLU A 227 -28.05 -3.96 12.40
CA GLU A 227 -29.04 -3.15 13.12
C GLU A 227 -28.42 -1.94 13.82
N ASP A 228 -27.20 -2.08 14.37
CA ASP A 228 -26.49 -1.01 15.09
C ASP A 228 -25.68 -0.09 14.16
N TYR A 229 -25.27 -0.58 12.99
CA TYR A 229 -24.65 0.21 11.91
C TYR A 229 -25.32 -0.12 10.56
N PRO A 230 -26.52 0.43 10.30
CA PRO A 230 -27.22 0.19 9.04
C PRO A 230 -26.47 0.84 7.88
N CYS A 231 -26.39 0.15 6.75
CA CYS A 231 -25.67 0.63 5.60
C CYS A 231 -26.40 1.81 4.93
N SER A 232 -25.87 3.02 5.11
CA SER A 232 -26.40 4.25 4.51
C SER A 232 -26.03 4.44 3.03
N VAL A 233 -25.21 3.55 2.48
CA VAL A 233 -24.78 3.56 1.08
C VAL A 233 -25.53 2.46 0.32
N ASN A 234 -26.06 2.80 -0.85
CA ASN A 234 -26.74 1.83 -1.72
C ASN A 234 -25.74 0.90 -2.44
N PHE A 235 -25.11 0.02 -1.68
CA PHE A 235 -24.29 -1.07 -2.22
C PHE A 235 -25.18 -2.22 -2.69
N PRO A 236 -24.92 -2.80 -3.88
CA PRO A 236 -25.62 -4.00 -4.35
C PRO A 236 -25.55 -5.20 -3.39
N PHE A 237 -24.49 -5.28 -2.60
CA PHE A 237 -24.30 -6.33 -1.61
C PHE A 237 -23.66 -5.80 -0.32
N THR A 238 -24.03 -6.38 0.80
CA THR A 238 -23.37 -6.24 2.11
C THR A 238 -23.55 -7.54 2.88
N PHE A 239 -22.58 -7.90 3.71
CA PHE A 239 -22.74 -9.07 4.59
C PHE A 239 -23.65 -8.75 5.78
N LYS A 240 -24.38 -9.76 6.23
CA LYS A 240 -25.05 -9.78 7.53
C LYS A 240 -24.12 -10.31 8.62
N GLU A 241 -24.52 -10.13 9.87
CA GLU A 241 -23.83 -10.71 11.04
C GLU A 241 -23.61 -12.22 10.86
N GLY A 242 -22.36 -12.68 11.02
CA GLY A 242 -21.95 -14.08 10.92
C GLY A 242 -21.90 -14.66 9.50
N GLU A 243 -22.42 -13.96 8.49
CA GLU A 243 -22.62 -14.54 7.15
C GLU A 243 -21.30 -14.95 6.49
N LEU A 244 -20.25 -14.13 6.60
CA LEU A 244 -18.94 -14.45 6.03
C LEU A 244 -18.27 -15.63 6.77
N ALA A 245 -18.38 -15.69 8.10
CA ALA A 245 -17.86 -16.83 8.87
C ALA A 245 -18.56 -18.13 8.47
N ASP A 246 -19.87 -18.11 8.25
CA ASP A 246 -20.66 -19.28 7.87
C ASP A 246 -20.23 -19.85 6.52
N TYR A 247 -19.88 -19.00 5.53
CA TYR A 247 -19.30 -19.45 4.27
C TYR A 247 -17.98 -20.22 4.47
N TYR A 248 -17.17 -19.83 5.45
CA TYR A 248 -15.83 -20.37 5.72
C TYR A 248 -15.79 -21.29 6.95
N LYS A 249 -16.93 -21.82 7.41
CA LYS A 249 -17.04 -22.65 8.63
C LYS A 249 -16.15 -23.91 8.65
N ASP A 250 -15.82 -24.44 7.47
CA ASP A 250 -14.98 -25.63 7.29
C ASP A 250 -13.49 -25.29 7.15
N TRP A 251 -13.13 -24.01 7.26
CA TRP A 251 -11.77 -23.48 7.20
C TRP A 251 -11.28 -23.05 8.59
N GLU A 252 -9.97 -22.90 8.74
CA GLU A 252 -9.39 -22.28 9.93
C GLU A 252 -9.49 -20.76 9.81
N LEU A 253 -10.30 -20.11 10.67
CA LEU A 253 -10.36 -18.66 10.75
C LEU A 253 -9.18 -18.12 11.57
N VAL A 254 -8.08 -17.81 10.88
CA VAL A 254 -6.87 -17.23 11.47
C VAL A 254 -7.17 -15.86 12.09
N LYS A 255 -8.03 -15.08 11.42
CA LYS A 255 -8.59 -13.84 11.92
C LYS A 255 -10.04 -13.70 11.45
N TYR A 256 -10.92 -13.32 12.35
CA TYR A 256 -12.29 -12.91 12.03
C TYR A 256 -12.75 -11.80 12.98
N ASN A 257 -13.33 -10.73 12.44
CA ASN A 257 -14.05 -9.72 13.20
C ASN A 257 -15.04 -8.97 12.33
N GLU A 258 -16.01 -8.33 12.97
CA GLU A 258 -17.06 -7.50 12.35
C GLU A 258 -17.01 -6.08 12.92
N ASN A 259 -15.81 -5.54 13.09
CA ASN A 259 -15.61 -4.28 13.81
C ASN A 259 -16.13 -3.07 13.02
N PRO A 260 -16.54 -1.98 13.69
CA PRO A 260 -16.80 -0.70 13.04
C PRO A 260 -15.53 -0.16 12.37
N GLY A 261 -15.68 0.32 11.15
CA GLY A 261 -14.66 0.97 10.34
C GLY A 261 -15.22 2.18 9.62
N HIS A 262 -14.41 2.77 8.74
CA HIS A 262 -14.80 3.96 7.98
C HIS A 262 -14.55 3.76 6.49
N LEU A 263 -15.54 4.12 5.67
CA LEU A 263 -15.32 4.27 4.24
C LEU A 263 -14.41 5.48 3.96
N HIS A 264 -13.72 5.46 2.82
CA HIS A 264 -13.05 6.64 2.29
C HIS A 264 -14.04 7.74 1.89
N ARG A 265 -15.28 7.37 1.56
CA ARG A 265 -16.38 8.28 1.25
C ARG A 265 -16.81 9.06 2.49
N ARG A 266 -17.19 10.33 2.28
CA ARG A 266 -17.72 11.22 3.31
C ARG A 266 -19.22 11.45 3.12
N ASP A 267 -19.92 11.70 4.22
CA ASP A 267 -21.33 12.12 4.24
C ASP A 267 -21.48 13.60 3.83
N GLU A 268 -22.72 14.10 3.82
CA GLU A 268 -23.05 15.49 3.49
C GLU A 268 -22.39 16.52 4.43
N ASN A 269 -22.03 16.09 5.65
CA ASN A 269 -21.37 16.91 6.67
C ASN A 269 -19.83 16.81 6.58
N GLY A 270 -19.30 16.06 5.62
CA GLY A 270 -17.87 15.85 5.45
C GLY A 270 -17.26 14.83 6.43
N ASN A 271 -18.06 14.14 7.24
CA ASN A 271 -17.57 13.06 8.11
C ASN A 271 -17.39 11.77 7.31
N ARG A 272 -16.42 10.93 7.69
CA ARG A 272 -16.31 9.61 7.05
C ARG A 272 -17.51 8.74 7.44
N ILE A 273 -18.08 8.04 6.48
CA ILE A 273 -19.21 7.15 6.73
C ILE A 273 -18.72 5.94 7.54
N GLN A 274 -19.31 5.74 8.72
CA GLN A 274 -19.01 4.62 9.60
C GLN A 274 -19.94 3.43 9.28
N LEU A 275 -19.36 2.23 9.12
CA LEU A 275 -20.06 0.97 8.88
C LEU A 275 -19.34 -0.15 9.63
N ARG A 276 -20.00 -1.29 9.86
CA ARG A 276 -19.30 -2.53 10.20
C ARG A 276 -18.65 -3.12 8.94
N PHE A 277 -17.52 -3.79 9.14
CA PHE A 277 -16.82 -4.51 8.08
C PHE A 277 -16.54 -5.94 8.53
N ALA A 278 -17.00 -6.90 7.74
CA ALA A 278 -16.62 -8.29 7.89
C ALA A 278 -15.17 -8.43 7.38
N THR A 279 -14.26 -8.75 8.29
CA THR A 279 -12.82 -8.87 8.02
C THR A 279 -12.38 -10.27 8.38
N MET A 280 -11.86 -11.00 7.39
CA MET A 280 -11.51 -12.40 7.54
C MET A 280 -10.19 -12.73 6.85
N LEU A 281 -9.28 -13.37 7.57
CA LEU A 281 -8.20 -14.18 7.02
C LEU A 281 -8.49 -15.64 7.38
N ALA A 282 -8.79 -16.47 6.38
CA ALA A 282 -9.09 -17.88 6.57
C ALA A 282 -8.09 -18.76 5.83
N LYS A 283 -7.72 -19.90 6.42
CA LYS A 283 -6.81 -20.88 5.84
C LYS A 283 -7.56 -22.16 5.48
N LYS A 284 -7.33 -22.67 4.27
CA LYS A 284 -7.92 -23.93 3.83
C LYS A 284 -7.23 -25.09 4.52
N VAL A 285 -8.00 -25.95 5.20
CA VAL A 285 -7.46 -27.10 5.95
C VAL A 285 -7.72 -28.45 5.28
N LYS A 286 -8.63 -28.50 4.30
CA LYS A 286 -9.07 -29.70 3.60
C LYS A 286 -9.38 -29.39 2.14
#